data_AF-A0A656QF31-F1
#
_entry.id   AF-A0A656QF31-F1
#
_cell.length_a   1.000
_cell.length_b   1.000
_cell.length_c   1.000
_cell.angle_alpha   90.00
_cell.angle_beta   90.00
_cell.angle_gamma   90.00
#
_symmetry.space_group_name_H-M   'P 1'
#
loop_
_entity.id
_entity.type
_entity.pdbx_description
1 polymer ?
#
loop_
_entity_poly.entity_id
_entity_poly.type
_entity_poly.pdbx_seq_one_letter_code
_entity_poly.pdbx_strand_id
1 'polypeptide(L)'
;MSTAHDDLDAWKRRRTLELAYELADSGRYEDFTDIAYALQFERGMATAQALIDDPDMRRVLNQRCGDAREKLAPVPEPVPEPEAIEAASEASNDHAQLPQAGDFTGAPSLFKRALGIVWRSGNAGGLNSAPS
;
A
#
# COMPACT_ATOMS: atom_id res chain seq x y z
N MET A 1 -9.07 18.02 42.48
CA MET A 1 -7.66 17.83 42.12
C MET A 1 -7.58 16.60 41.22
N SER A 2 -7.42 16.80 39.91
CA SER A 2 -7.37 15.77 38.85
C SER A 2 -6.12 15.90 37.96
N THR A 3 -5.32 16.94 38.18
CA THR A 3 -4.26 17.39 37.28
C THR A 3 -3.18 16.33 37.02
N ALA A 4 -2.79 15.56 38.04
CA ALA A 4 -1.76 14.53 37.86
C ALA A 4 -2.18 13.39 36.91
N HIS A 5 -3.49 13.07 36.85
CA HIS A 5 -4.00 12.08 35.91
C HIS A 5 -4.11 12.67 34.50
N ASP A 6 -4.59 13.91 34.41
CA ASP A 6 -4.69 14.65 33.15
C ASP A 6 -3.31 14.87 32.50
N ASP A 7 -2.28 15.18 33.31
CA ASP A 7 -0.89 15.36 32.86
C ASP A 7 -0.29 14.05 32.34
N LEU A 8 -0.56 12.93 33.02
CA LEU A 8 -0.11 11.61 32.57
C LEU A 8 -0.76 11.22 31.24
N ASP A 9 -2.06 11.45 31.10
CA ASP A 9 -2.77 11.14 29.86
C ASP A 9 -2.35 12.08 28.72
N ALA A 10 -2.14 13.36 28.99
CA ALA A 10 -1.60 14.31 28.02
C ALA A 10 -0.20 13.87 27.55
N TRP A 11 0.65 13.45 28.48
CA TRP A 11 1.98 12.91 28.15
C TRP A 11 1.89 11.64 27.30
N LYS A 12 1.02 10.69 27.65
CA LYS A 12 0.82 9.46 26.85
C LYS A 12 0.36 9.77 25.43
N ARG A 13 -0.63 10.65 25.28
CA ARG A 13 -1.14 11.07 23.96
C ARG A 13 -0.02 11.69 23.13
N ARG A 14 0.73 12.62 23.71
CA ARG A 14 1.88 13.24 23.05
C ARG A 14 2.90 12.20 22.61
N ARG A 15 3.25 11.26 23.50
CA ARG A 15 4.22 10.21 23.18
C ARG A 15 3.74 9.29 22.06
N THR A 16 2.44 8.96 22.02
CA THR A 16 1.85 8.17 20.93
C THR A 16 1.93 8.91 19.60
N LEU A 17 1.66 10.21 19.57
CA LEU A 17 1.75 11.02 18.35
C LEU A 17 3.20 11.15 17.85
N GLU A 18 4.15 11.42 18.75
CA GLU A 18 5.57 11.45 18.40
C GLU A 18 6.01 10.15 17.73
N LEU A 19 5.57 9.03 18.30
CA LEU A 19 5.88 7.72 17.76
C LEU A 19 5.23 7.44 16.40
N ALA A 20 3.98 7.89 16.20
CA ALA A 20 3.31 7.79 14.91
C ALA A 20 4.10 8.52 13.81
N TYR A 21 4.64 9.71 14.12
CA TYR A 21 5.51 10.44 13.20
C TYR A 21 6.84 9.72 12.96
N GLU A 22 7.49 9.19 14.00
CA GLU A 22 8.71 8.39 13.84
C GLU A 22 8.49 7.19 12.90
N LEU A 23 7.34 6.51 13.02
CA LEU A 23 6.97 5.40 12.14
C LEU A 23 6.72 5.88 10.71
N ALA A 24 5.98 6.98 10.51
CA ALA A 24 5.74 7.53 9.18
C ALA A 24 7.05 7.94 8.48
N ASP A 25 7.93 8.62 9.21
CA ASP A 25 9.21 9.13 8.68
C ASP A 25 10.22 8.00 8.40
N SER A 26 9.98 6.78 8.91
CA SER A 26 10.83 5.62 8.64
C SER A 26 10.71 5.07 7.22
N GLY A 27 9.64 5.42 6.49
CA GLY A 27 9.35 4.91 5.14
C GLY A 27 9.06 3.41 5.07
N ARG A 28 8.94 2.72 6.21
CA ARG A 28 8.63 1.28 6.28
C ARG A 28 7.15 0.95 6.14
N TYR A 29 6.27 1.93 6.36
CA TYR A 29 4.83 1.78 6.43
C TYR A 29 4.19 2.42 5.19
N GLU A 30 3.13 1.82 4.65
CA GLU A 30 2.48 2.32 3.43
C GLU A 30 1.58 3.52 3.72
N ASP A 31 0.81 3.43 4.81
CA ASP A 31 -0.16 4.44 5.21
C ASP A 31 -0.39 4.50 6.73
N PHE A 32 -1.31 5.35 7.17
CA PHE A 32 -1.69 5.50 8.57
C PHE A 32 -2.28 4.22 9.19
N THR A 33 -2.87 3.33 8.39
CA THR A 33 -3.48 2.07 8.86
C THR A 33 -2.38 1.13 9.35
N ASP A 34 -1.30 1.02 8.60
CA ASP A 34 -0.14 0.21 9.00
C ASP A 34 0.52 0.78 10.27
N ILE A 35 0.58 2.11 10.38
CA ILE A 35 1.07 2.79 11.59
C ILE A 35 0.14 2.48 12.77
N ALA A 36 -1.18 2.58 12.59
CA ALA A 36 -2.17 2.27 13.62
C ALA A 36 -2.00 0.83 14.13
N TYR A 37 -1.82 -0.11 13.20
CA TYR A 37 -1.56 -1.51 13.51
C TYR A 37 -0.27 -1.68 14.32
N ALA A 38 0.84 -1.11 13.88
CA ALA A 38 2.12 -1.20 14.58
C ALA A 38 2.04 -0.62 16.00
N LEU A 39 1.37 0.53 16.17
CA LEU A 39 1.18 1.14 17.49
C LEU A 39 0.33 0.26 18.41
N GLN A 40 -0.74 -0.33 17.90
CA GLN A 40 -1.67 -1.12 18.69
C GLN A 40 -1.10 -2.49 19.06
N PHE A 41 -0.58 -3.23 18.09
CA PHE A 41 -0.20 -4.63 18.25
C PHE A 41 1.27 -4.84 18.61
N GLU A 42 2.19 -4.07 18.01
CA GLU A 42 3.62 -4.24 18.31
C GLU A 42 4.02 -3.49 19.58
N ARG A 43 3.30 -2.40 19.91
CA ARG A 43 3.66 -1.50 21.02
C ARG A 43 2.61 -1.40 22.12
N GLY A 44 1.50 -2.13 22.00
CA GLY A 44 0.46 -2.21 23.03
C GLY A 44 -0.29 -0.91 23.28
N MET A 45 -0.22 0.07 22.37
CA MET A 45 -0.88 1.37 22.53
C MET A 45 -2.34 1.28 22.06
N ALA A 46 -3.21 0.72 22.89
CA ALA A 46 -4.62 0.46 22.54
C ALA A 46 -5.41 1.72 22.12
N THR A 47 -5.04 2.90 22.64
CA THR A 47 -5.70 4.17 22.31
C THR A 47 -5.10 4.87 21.08
N ALA A 48 -4.08 4.29 20.44
CA ALA A 48 -3.36 4.95 19.35
C ALA A 48 -4.26 5.21 18.15
N GLN A 49 -5.07 4.23 17.75
CA GLN A 49 -5.99 4.38 16.61
C GLN A 49 -6.89 5.60 16.80
N ALA A 50 -7.56 5.72 17.95
CA ALA A 50 -8.45 6.85 18.23
C ALA A 50 -7.76 8.22 18.19
N LEU A 51 -6.45 8.28 18.48
CA LEU A 51 -5.67 9.53 18.44
C LEU A 51 -5.23 9.93 17.02
N ILE A 52 -5.02 8.95 16.15
CA ILE A 52 -4.57 9.19 14.77
C ILE A 52 -5.68 9.04 13.72
N ASP A 53 -6.91 8.74 14.16
CA ASP A 53 -8.07 8.53 13.29
C ASP A 53 -8.60 9.82 12.66
N ASP A 54 -8.18 10.98 13.17
CA ASP A 54 -8.56 12.29 12.66
C ASP A 54 -8.19 12.44 11.18
N PRO A 55 -9.10 12.92 10.31
CA PRO A 55 -8.86 12.99 8.88
C PRO A 55 -7.66 13.87 8.49
N ASP A 56 -7.37 14.94 9.24
CA ASP A 56 -6.21 15.78 8.96
C ASP A 56 -4.93 15.07 9.39
N MET A 57 -4.94 14.39 10.54
CA MET A 57 -3.82 13.57 10.98
C MET A 57 -3.50 12.44 10.00
N ARG A 58 -4.52 11.74 9.50
CA ARG A 58 -4.35 10.67 8.49
C ARG A 58 -3.67 11.19 7.22
N ARG A 59 -4.06 12.39 6.74
CA ARG A 59 -3.41 13.00 5.57
C ARG A 59 -1.93 13.30 5.85
N VAL A 60 -1.61 13.87 7.01
CA VAL A 60 -0.23 14.18 7.39
C VAL A 60 0.64 12.92 7.47
N LEU A 61 0.13 11.86 8.11
CA LEU A 61 0.85 10.59 8.22
C LEU A 61 1.06 9.94 6.85
N ASN A 62 0.03 9.87 6.01
CA ASN A 62 0.14 9.30 4.67
C ASN A 62 1.13 10.07 3.79
N GLN A 63 1.11 11.41 3.87
CA GLN A 63 2.08 12.24 3.16
C GLN A 63 3.51 11.93 3.62
N ARG A 64 3.75 11.89 4.94
CA ARG A 64 5.07 11.55 5.49
C ARG A 64 5.54 10.17 5.09
N CYS A 65 4.66 9.16 5.09
CA CYS A 65 4.97 7.82 4.58
C CYS A 65 5.41 7.87 3.11
N GLY A 66 4.67 8.60 2.28
CA GLY A 66 5.00 8.80 0.86
C GLY A 66 6.36 9.48 0.68
N ASP A 67 6.56 10.62 1.34
CA ASP A 67 7.81 11.39 1.28
C ASP A 67 9.02 10.57 1.76
N ALA A 68 8.86 9.80 2.83
CA ALA A 68 9.92 8.95 3.37
C ALA A 68 10.25 7.79 2.42
N ARG A 69 9.23 7.18 1.80
CA ARG A 69 9.41 6.13 0.80
C ARG A 69 10.07 6.65 -0.48
N GLU A 70 9.68 7.83 -0.94
CA GLU A 70 10.32 8.47 -2.10
C GLU A 70 11.79 8.76 -1.85
N LYS A 71 12.14 9.24 -0.64
CA LYS A 71 13.55 9.45 -0.24
C LYS A 71 14.38 8.16 -0.20
N LEU A 72 13.74 7.03 0.11
CA LEU A 72 14.38 5.72 0.13
C LEU A 72 14.36 5.01 -1.22
N ALA A 73 13.52 5.48 -2.16
CA ALA A 73 13.45 4.90 -3.49
C ALA A 73 14.80 5.14 -4.19
N PRO A 74 15.41 4.10 -4.78
CA PRO A 74 16.61 4.29 -5.57
C PRO A 74 16.27 5.22 -6.73
N VAL A 75 17.03 6.31 -6.84
CA VAL A 75 17.00 7.17 -8.03
C VAL A 75 17.31 6.27 -9.23
N PRO A 76 16.48 6.26 -10.29
CA PRO A 76 16.79 5.46 -11.46
C PRO A 76 18.16 5.86 -11.98
N GLU A 77 19.13 4.94 -11.90
CA GLU A 77 20.42 5.15 -12.53
C GLU A 77 20.19 5.45 -14.02
N PRO A 78 20.85 6.46 -14.60
CA PRO A 78 20.74 6.71 -16.03
C PRO A 78 21.19 5.44 -16.75
N VAL A 79 20.26 4.81 -17.46
CA VAL A 79 20.52 3.64 -18.30
C VAL A 79 21.65 4.04 -19.26
N PRO A 80 22.83 3.39 -19.24
CA PRO A 80 23.81 3.63 -20.29
C PRO A 80 23.20 3.19 -21.62
N GLU A 81 23.18 4.13 -22.57
CA GLU A 81 22.71 3.95 -23.93
C GLU A 81 23.36 2.71 -24.58
N PRO A 82 22.64 1.95 -25.44
CA PRO A 82 23.14 0.70 -25.96
C PRO A 82 24.30 0.92 -26.93
N GLU A 83 25.52 0.63 -26.48
CA GLU A 83 26.67 0.52 -27.37
C GLU A 83 26.50 -0.71 -28.27
N ALA A 84 26.17 -0.43 -29.53
CA ALA A 84 26.19 -1.37 -30.62
C ALA A 84 27.58 -2.00 -30.75
N ILE A 85 27.67 -3.30 -30.49
CA ILE A 85 28.78 -4.12 -30.97
C ILE A 85 28.15 -5.31 -31.72
N GLU A 86 28.22 -5.22 -33.04
CA GLU A 86 27.91 -6.31 -33.97
C GLU A 86 28.86 -7.49 -33.73
N ALA A 87 28.31 -8.67 -33.47
CA ALA A 87 28.99 -9.94 -33.74
C ALA A 87 27.95 -11.05 -33.99
N ALA A 88 27.74 -11.29 -35.28
CA ALA A 88 27.09 -12.43 -35.91
C ALA A 88 26.94 -13.71 -35.09
N SER A 89 25.75 -14.31 -35.10
CA SER A 89 25.54 -15.59 -35.76
C SER A 89 24.05 -15.91 -35.86
N GLU A 90 23.63 -16.11 -37.10
CA GLU A 90 22.32 -16.61 -37.50
C GLU A 90 22.04 -17.96 -36.83
N ALA A 91 20.90 -18.08 -36.17
CA ALA A 91 20.25 -19.37 -35.94
C ALA A 91 18.73 -19.19 -36.03
N SER A 92 18.26 -19.27 -37.28
CA SER A 92 16.97 -19.80 -37.69
C SER A 92 16.19 -20.52 -36.58
N ASN A 93 14.97 -20.06 -36.27
CA ASN A 93 13.76 -20.81 -36.59
C ASN A 93 12.51 -19.95 -36.40
N ASP A 94 11.75 -19.89 -37.48
CA ASP A 94 10.43 -19.30 -37.66
C ASP A 94 9.41 -20.01 -36.75
N HIS A 95 8.78 -19.29 -35.82
CA HIS A 95 7.49 -19.72 -35.26
C HIS A 95 6.69 -18.52 -34.71
N ALA A 96 5.70 -18.11 -35.51
CA ALA A 96 4.41 -17.52 -35.14
C ALA A 96 4.30 -16.52 -33.96
N GLN A 97 3.99 -15.27 -34.33
CA GLN A 97 2.98 -14.37 -33.72
C GLN A 97 3.17 -13.85 -32.29
N LEU A 98 3.32 -12.51 -32.17
CA LEU A 98 2.28 -11.55 -31.73
C LEU A 98 2.91 -10.13 -31.63
N PRO A 99 2.17 -9.04 -31.87
CA PRO A 99 2.70 -7.68 -31.72
C PRO A 99 3.11 -7.44 -30.26
N GLN A 100 4.35 -7.01 -30.07
CA GLN A 100 4.82 -6.54 -28.77
C GLN A 100 3.96 -5.34 -28.34
N ALA A 101 3.29 -5.48 -27.21
CA ALA A 101 2.63 -4.38 -26.53
C ALA A 101 3.71 -3.43 -25.98
N GLY A 102 4.25 -2.60 -26.87
CA GLY A 102 4.76 -1.29 -26.48
C GLY A 102 3.62 -0.45 -25.92
N ASP A 103 3.97 0.42 -24.98
CA ASP A 103 3.15 1.51 -24.45
C ASP A 103 2.20 1.18 -23.29
N PHE A 104 2.76 0.77 -22.15
CA PHE A 104 2.14 1.01 -20.83
C PHE A 104 3.12 1.49 -19.75
N THR A 105 4.19 2.19 -20.14
CA THR A 105 5.11 2.89 -19.21
C THR A 105 4.56 4.26 -18.81
N GLY A 106 3.31 4.31 -18.36
CA GLY A 106 2.66 5.60 -18.06
C GLY A 106 1.26 5.54 -17.46
N ALA A 107 0.94 4.57 -16.59
CA ALA A 107 -0.34 4.56 -15.88
C ALA A 107 -0.13 4.37 -14.36
N PRO A 108 -0.65 5.25 -13.48
CA PRO A 108 -0.61 5.07 -12.03
C PRO A 108 -1.34 3.78 -11.62
N SER A 109 -0.80 3.11 -10.61
CA SER A 109 -1.07 1.74 -10.18
C SER A 109 -2.44 1.50 -9.51
N LEU A 110 -3.52 2.08 -10.04
CA LEU A 110 -4.89 1.87 -9.54
C LEU A 110 -5.68 0.78 -10.29
N PHE A 111 -5.12 0.15 -11.33
CA PHE A 111 -5.85 -0.83 -12.16
C PHE A 111 -5.56 -2.33 -11.90
N LYS A 112 -4.78 -2.69 -10.87
CA LYS A 112 -4.49 -4.12 -10.56
C LYS A 112 -5.33 -4.72 -9.41
N ARG A 113 -6.56 -4.23 -9.19
CA ARG A 113 -7.52 -4.83 -8.22
C ARG A 113 -8.93 -5.04 -8.79
N ALA A 114 -9.07 -5.42 -10.06
CA ALA A 114 -10.39 -5.66 -10.67
C ALA A 114 -10.54 -6.99 -11.44
N LEU A 115 -9.77 -8.04 -11.10
CA LEU A 115 -9.94 -9.37 -11.71
C LEU A 115 -9.89 -10.50 -10.67
N GLY A 116 -10.81 -10.48 -9.70
CA GLY A 116 -10.84 -11.54 -8.69
C GLY A 116 -12.09 -11.69 -7.84
N ILE A 117 -13.28 -11.24 -8.25
CA ILE A 117 -14.52 -11.52 -7.49
C ILE A 117 -15.71 -11.67 -8.44
N VAL A 118 -16.02 -12.92 -8.83
CA VAL A 118 -17.35 -13.56 -8.84
C VAL A 118 -17.25 -14.86 -9.66
N TRP A 119 -16.88 -15.94 -8.98
CA TRP A 119 -17.36 -17.28 -9.34
C TRP A 119 -17.57 -18.09 -8.07
N ARG A 120 -18.77 -17.97 -7.49
CA ARG A 120 -19.49 -18.99 -6.69
C ARG A 120 -20.83 -18.39 -6.23
N SER A 121 -21.87 -18.53 -7.04
CA SER A 121 -23.26 -18.54 -6.55
C SER A 121 -23.79 -19.94 -6.84
N GLY A 122 -23.67 -20.82 -5.85
CA GLY A 122 -24.28 -22.13 -5.84
C GLY A 122 -25.68 -22.04 -5.24
N ASN A 123 -26.67 -22.30 -6.08
CA ASN A 123 -27.83 -23.17 -5.82
C ASN A 123 -28.49 -23.13 -4.42
N ALA A 124 -29.60 -22.41 -4.32
CA ALA A 124 -30.76 -22.82 -3.50
C ALA A 124 -32.01 -22.05 -3.94
N GLY A 125 -33.07 -22.77 -4.30
CA GLY A 125 -34.44 -22.22 -4.33
C GLY A 125 -35.13 -22.24 -5.69
N GLY A 126 -35.48 -23.42 -6.17
CA GLY A 126 -36.36 -23.56 -7.33
C GLY A 126 -36.90 -24.98 -7.45
N LEU A 127 -37.88 -25.35 -6.63
CA LEU A 127 -38.73 -26.50 -6.91
C LEU A 127 -40.20 -26.11 -6.78
N ASN A 128 -40.86 -26.23 -7.93
CA ASN A 128 -42.27 -26.03 -8.20
C ASN A 128 -43.14 -26.96 -7.34
N SER A 129 -44.19 -26.43 -6.73
CA SER A 129 -45.32 -27.24 -6.26
C SER A 129 -46.33 -27.37 -7.40
N ALA A 130 -46.61 -28.61 -7.81
CA ALA A 130 -47.67 -28.95 -8.76
C ALA A 130 -49.04 -28.99 -8.06
N PRO A 131 -50.15 -28.69 -8.76
CA PRO A 131 -51.48 -29.11 -8.36
C PRO A 131 -51.91 -30.39 -9.12
N SER A 132 -52.34 -31.41 -8.38
CA SER A 132 -53.21 -32.52 -8.83
C SER A 132 -54.10 -32.95 -7.67
#